data_AF-A0A480BUR9-F1
#
_entry.id   AF-A0A480BUR9-F1
#
_cell.length_a   1.000
_cell.length_b   1.000
_cell.length_c   1.000
_cell.angle_alpha   90.00
_cell.angle_beta   90.00
_cell.angle_gamma   90.00
#
_symmetry.space_group_name_H-M   'P 1'
#
loop_
_entity.id
_entity.type
_entity.pdbx_description
1 polymer ?
#
loop_
_entity_poly.entity_id
_entity_poly.type
_entity_poly.pdbx_seq_one_letter_code
_entity_poly.pdbx_strand_id
1 'polypeptide(L)' 'FQTYSPQIQNIDVKRRGRVRRAKLYYLRGREGKAARIREKLTQRSQAS' A
#
# COMPACT_ATOMS: atom_id res chain seq x y z
N PHE A 1 3.13 -13.31 4.80
CA PHE A 1 3.90 -14.29 4.02
C PHE A 1 5.33 -14.27 4.52
N GLN A 2 6.08 -15.35 4.32
CA GLN A 2 7.51 -15.36 4.63
C GLN A 2 8.27 -14.67 3.50
N THR A 3 9.07 -13.65 3.81
CA THR A 3 9.77 -12.81 2.81
C THR A 3 10.85 -13.54 2.04
N TYR A 4 11.38 -14.64 2.60
CA TYR A 4 12.44 -15.46 1.99
C TYR A 4 11.94 -16.84 1.55
N SER A 5 10.65 -16.96 1.22
CA SER A 5 10.11 -18.22 0.69
C SER A 5 10.59 -18.45 -0.74
N PRO A 6 11.08 -19.65 -1.10
CA PRO A 6 11.45 -19.98 -2.47
C PRO A 6 10.24 -20.00 -3.44
N GLN A 7 9.01 -19.99 -2.91
CA GLN A 7 7.78 -19.94 -3.72
C GLN A 7 7.47 -18.54 -4.27
N ILE A 8 8.13 -17.48 -3.80
CA ILE A 8 7.88 -16.09 -4.22
C ILE A 8 9.09 -15.58 -5.01
N GLN A 9 8.89 -15.22 -6.28
CA GLN A 9 9.96 -14.76 -7.17
C GLN A 9 10.37 -13.29 -6.93
N ASN A 10 9.41 -12.36 -6.88
CA ASN A 10 9.67 -10.94 -6.68
C ASN A 10 8.47 -10.22 -6.03
N ILE A 11 8.73 -9.09 -5.36
CA ILE A 11 7.71 -8.23 -4.74
C ILE A 11 7.92 -6.78 -5.18
N ASP A 12 7.08 -6.32 -6.11
CA ASP A 12 7.12 -4.95 -6.62
C ASP A 12 6.03 -4.06 -6.00
N VAL A 13 6.42 -2.86 -5.59
CA VAL A 13 5.48 -1.85 -5.09
C VAL A 13 4.82 -1.15 -6.28
N LYS A 14 3.58 -1.52 -6.59
CA LYS A 14 2.82 -0.88 -7.68
C LYS A 14 2.44 0.57 -7.38
N ARG A 15 1.90 0.84 -6.18
CA ARG A 15 1.46 2.17 -5.72
C ARG A 15 1.57 2.27 -4.21
N ARG A 16 1.76 3.48 -3.68
CA ARG A 16 1.81 3.75 -2.24
C ARG A 16 0.54 4.46 -1.80
N GLY A 17 -0.25 3.86 -0.92
CA GLY A 17 -1.45 4.50 -0.34
C GLY A 17 -1.13 5.32 0.92
N ARG A 18 -1.86 6.42 1.16
CA ARG A 18 -1.80 7.16 2.43
C ARG A 18 -2.82 6.60 3.41
N VAL A 19 -2.34 5.91 4.44
CA VAL A 19 -3.15 5.33 5.53
C VAL A 19 -2.69 5.86 6.89
N ARG A 20 -3.60 5.89 7.87
CA ARG A 20 -3.30 6.33 9.25
C ARG A 20 -3.07 5.18 10.23
N ARG A 21 -3.60 3.99 9.92
CA ARG A 21 -3.53 2.79 10.77
C ARG A 21 -2.62 1.76 10.09
N ALA A 22 -1.79 1.06 10.86
CA ALA A 22 -0.95 -0.02 10.35
C ALA A 22 -1.79 -1.23 9.89
N LYS A 23 -2.84 -1.57 10.65
CA LYS A 23 -3.79 -2.64 10.31
C LYS A 23 -5.00 -2.05 9.56
N LEU A 24 -5.30 -2.61 8.38
CA LEU A 24 -6.36 -2.12 7.49
C LEU A 24 -7.70 -2.86 7.64
N TYR A 25 -7.98 -3.46 8.80
CA TYR A 25 -9.22 -4.24 9.01
C TYR A 25 -10.50 -3.40 8.86
N TYR A 26 -10.42 -2.09 9.09
CA TYR A 26 -11.54 -1.17 8.89
C TYR A 26 -12.02 -1.10 7.43
N LEU A 27 -11.21 -1.57 6.46
CA LEU A 27 -11.62 -1.66 5.06
C LEU A 27 -12.57 -2.83 4.81
N ARG A 28 -12.59 -3.87 5.67
CA ARG A 28 -13.41 -5.07 5.46
C ARG A 28 -14.93 -4.80 5.47
N GLY A 29 -15.35 -3.74 6.16
CA GLY A 29 -16.75 -3.29 6.18
C GLY A 29 -17.01 -2.05 5.34
N ARG A 30 -16.09 -1.65 4.46
CA ARG A 30 -16.24 -0.47 3.60
C ARG A 30 -16.28 -0.90 2.15
N GLU A 31 -17.15 -0.27 1.38
CA GLU A 31 -17.33 -0.57 -0.03
C GLU A 31 -17.32 0.71 -0.89
N GLY A 32 -17.18 0.51 -2.21
CA GLY A 32 -17.21 1.57 -3.20
C GLY A 32 -16.24 2.72 -2.91
N LYS A 33 -16.74 3.96 -2.94
CA LYS A 33 -15.93 5.17 -2.73
C LYS A 33 -15.33 5.24 -1.32
N ALA A 34 -15.99 4.66 -0.31
CA ALA A 34 -15.56 4.74 1.08
C ALA A 34 -14.34 3.85 1.41
N ALA A 35 -14.11 2.81 0.60
CA ALA A 35 -12.95 1.92 0.71
C ALA A 35 -11.70 2.44 -0.02
N ARG A 36 -11.85 3.45 -0.90
CA ARG A 36 -10.72 3.95 -1.71
C ARG A 36 -9.69 4.67 -0.84
N ILE A 37 -8.46 4.17 -0.85
CA ILE A 37 -7.30 4.82 -0.25
C ILE A 37 -6.68 5.76 -1.28
N ARG A 38 -6.46 7.03 -0.90
CA ARG A 38 -5.76 8.00 -1.74
C ARG A 38 -4.29 7.63 -1.86
N GLU A 39 -3.74 7.82 -3.06
CA GLU A 39 -2.32 7.62 -3.31
C GLU A 39 -1.47 8.65 -2.56
N LYS A 40 -0.34 8.20 -2.03
CA LYS A 40 0.70 9.03 -1.46
C LYS A 40 1.58 9.48 -2.63
N LEU A 41 1.22 10.62 -3.21
CA LEU A 41 2.08 11.34 -4.14
C LEU A 41 3.27 11.90 -3.35
N THR A 42 4.30 11.08 -3.18
CA THR A 42 5.62 11.63 -2.86
C THR A 42 6.07 12.37 -4.11
N GLN A 43 5.94 13.70 -4.11
CA GLN A 43 6.76 14.53 -4.96
C GLN A 43 8.19 14.13 -4.64
N ARG A 44 8.82 13.36 -5.54
CA ARG A 44 10.27 13.17 -5.47
C ARG A 44 10.82 14.59 -5.60
N SER A 45 11.21 15.18 -4.47
CA SER A 45 12.20 16.23 -4.46
C SER A 45 13.46 15.61 -5.05
N GLN A 46 13.59 15.74 -6.37
CA GLN A 46 14.86 15.64 -7.05
C GLN A 46 15.72 16.74 -6.42
N ALA A 47 16.54 16.36 -5.44
CA ALA A 47 17.55 17.20 -4.85
C ALA A 47 18.80 16.34 -4.75
N SER A 48 19.90 16.93 -5.24
CA SER A 48 21.28 16.42 -5.34
C SER A 48 21.57 15.54 -6.56
#